data_AF-A0A3N8I814-F1
#
_entry.id   AF-A0A3N8I814-F1
#
_cell.length_a   1.000
_cell.length_b   1.000
_cell.length_c   1.000
_cell.angle_alpha   90.00
_cell.angle_beta   90.00
_cell.angle_gamma   90.00
#
_symmetry.space_group_name_H-M   'P 1'
#
loop_
_entity.id
_entity.type
_entity.pdbx_description
1 polymer ?
#
loop_
_entity_poly.entity_id
_entity_poly.type
_entity_poly.pdbx_seq_one_letter_code
_entity_poly.pdbx_strand_id
1 'polypeptide(L)'
;MNRQQSTRSAAYPPQPPRERGTWRAFALAALMHVLLALFLYHGVQWQNSTPAGAEAELWTEVPDVAAPRPVVTPPAKVAPPAPPVRDEQADIALQQKKRQQEAAAREALLDQQRRAQQLKAREEDEARRAQLAAQQAAALAAQKAAERDRQKQADKLKQQQLAEQQKLEQQKLQQQKQAQLEAQQAAKAKADAAAKAKAEAQAKAKAEATARAKASAAANAKLDRERNARLAQMQGLSGAGEGGGEGLAKSGTGTGSGGNAATPGYADKVRRRVKPNIVWGGERAGLTTVVKIRCTPSGDVLSASVSRSSGNSGWDQAVVNAIHASVPLPPDSNGRTPSDITITFKAAE
;
A
#
# COMPACT_ATOMS: atom_id res chain seq x y z
N MET A 1 14.48 44.84 -39.62
CA MET A 1 15.17 43.53 -39.53
C MET A 1 14.60 42.76 -38.34
N ASN A 2 14.03 41.60 -38.64
CA ASN A 2 13.05 40.87 -37.84
C ASN A 2 13.64 40.25 -36.57
N ARG A 3 12.94 40.43 -35.44
CA ARG A 3 13.17 39.68 -34.21
C ARG A 3 12.25 38.45 -34.23
N GLN A 4 12.76 37.33 -34.71
CA GLN A 4 12.06 36.04 -34.74
C GLN A 4 11.86 35.52 -33.31
N GLN A 5 10.61 35.43 -32.86
CA GLN A 5 10.21 34.76 -31.62
C GLN A 5 10.08 33.25 -31.91
N SER A 6 10.92 32.42 -31.29
CA SER A 6 10.76 30.96 -31.32
C SER A 6 9.76 30.53 -30.25
N THR A 7 8.55 30.13 -30.66
CA THR A 7 7.59 29.42 -29.83
C THR A 7 7.98 27.94 -29.75
N ARG A 8 8.67 27.55 -28.67
CA ARG A 8 8.88 26.12 -28.35
C ARG A 8 7.58 25.55 -27.79
N SER A 9 6.88 24.76 -28.60
CA SER A 9 5.78 23.91 -28.14
C SER A 9 6.32 22.80 -27.26
N ALA A 10 5.89 22.75 -26.00
CA ALA A 10 6.20 21.68 -25.07
C ALA A 10 5.33 20.45 -25.41
N ALA A 11 5.92 19.42 -26.00
CA ALA A 11 5.27 18.13 -26.20
C ALA A 11 5.19 17.39 -24.85
N TYR A 12 3.97 17.17 -24.34
CA TYR A 12 3.73 16.29 -23.20
C TYR A 12 3.90 14.82 -23.64
N PRO A 13 4.60 13.98 -22.87
CA PRO A 13 4.64 12.55 -23.16
C PRO A 13 3.25 11.92 -22.90
N PRO A 14 2.78 11.00 -23.76
CA PRO A 14 1.54 10.28 -23.54
C PRO A 14 1.67 9.40 -22.29
N GLN A 15 0.83 9.64 -21.29
CA GLN A 15 0.73 8.76 -20.11
C GLN A 15 -0.18 7.58 -20.43
N PRO A 16 0.26 6.32 -20.29
CA PRO A 16 -0.61 5.18 -20.51
C PRO A 16 -1.72 5.14 -19.44
N PRO A 17 -2.96 4.78 -19.82
CA PRO A 17 -4.08 4.71 -18.89
C PRO A 17 -3.80 3.69 -17.78
N ARG A 18 -4.11 4.05 -16.54
CA ARG A 18 -4.00 3.16 -15.38
C ARG A 18 -5.00 2.02 -15.52
N GLU A 19 -4.52 0.82 -15.85
CA GLU A 19 -5.33 -0.39 -15.89
C GLU A 19 -5.93 -0.69 -14.50
N ARG A 20 -7.26 -0.63 -14.40
CA ARG A 20 -7.98 -1.10 -13.22
C ARG A 20 -8.08 -2.62 -13.28
N GLY A 21 -7.45 -3.31 -12.33
CA GLY A 21 -7.90 -4.64 -11.88
C GLY A 21 -7.12 -5.87 -12.39
N THR A 22 -5.82 -5.76 -12.65
CA THR A 22 -4.96 -6.92 -13.01
C THR A 22 -5.04 -8.08 -12.03
N TRP A 23 -5.30 -7.82 -10.74
CA TRP A 23 -5.49 -8.86 -9.71
C TRP A 23 -6.58 -9.88 -10.02
N ARG A 24 -7.66 -9.48 -10.71
CA ARG A 24 -8.72 -10.42 -11.12
C ARG A 24 -8.24 -11.36 -12.21
N ALA A 25 -7.44 -10.85 -13.16
CA ALA A 25 -6.84 -11.66 -14.21
C ALA A 25 -5.80 -12.63 -13.63
N PHE A 26 -4.98 -12.19 -12.68
CA PHE A 26 -4.04 -13.07 -11.96
C PHE A 26 -4.75 -14.17 -11.17
N ALA A 27 -5.87 -13.85 -10.48
CA ALA A 27 -6.65 -14.85 -9.76
C ALA A 27 -7.27 -15.90 -10.70
N LEU A 28 -7.81 -15.47 -11.84
CA LEU A 28 -8.37 -16.37 -12.85
C LEU A 28 -7.29 -17.25 -13.51
N ALA A 29 -6.12 -16.67 -13.78
CA ALA A 29 -4.99 -17.42 -14.32
C ALA A 29 -4.53 -18.51 -13.34
N ALA A 30 -4.38 -18.18 -12.05
CA ALA A 30 -4.00 -19.14 -11.03
C ALA A 30 -5.03 -20.28 -10.89
N LEU A 31 -6.33 -19.94 -10.92
CA LEU A 31 -7.41 -20.92 -10.89
C LEU A 31 -7.33 -21.91 -12.07
N MET A 32 -7.09 -21.43 -13.29
CA MET A 32 -6.93 -22.29 -14.47
C MET A 32 -5.73 -23.25 -14.35
N HIS A 33 -4.61 -22.80 -13.78
CA HIS A 33 -3.45 -23.66 -13.59
C HIS A 33 -3.68 -24.75 -12.53
N VAL A 34 -4.42 -24.42 -11.46
CA VAL A 34 -4.81 -25.40 -10.43
C VAL A 34 -5.75 -26.46 -11.02
N LEU A 35 -6.72 -26.05 -11.85
CA LEU A 35 -7.60 -26.98 -12.55
C LEU A 35 -6.83 -27.88 -13.53
N LEU A 36 -5.87 -27.34 -14.28
CA LEU A 36 -5.00 -28.14 -15.15
C LEU A 36 -4.18 -29.16 -14.35
N ALA A 37 -3.61 -28.75 -13.22
CA ALA A 37 -2.84 -29.65 -12.36
C ALA A 37 -3.71 -30.78 -11.77
N LEU A 38 -4.93 -30.46 -11.33
CA LEU A 38 -5.90 -31.46 -10.86
C LEU A 38 -6.31 -32.43 -11.97
N PHE A 39 -6.55 -31.93 -13.18
CA PHE A 39 -6.87 -32.75 -14.34
C PHE A 39 -5.73 -33.69 -14.72
N LEU A 40 -4.48 -33.19 -14.76
CA LEU A 40 -3.30 -34.01 -15.02
C LEU A 40 -3.08 -35.05 -13.92
N TYR A 41 -3.26 -34.69 -12.65
CA TYR A 41 -3.13 -35.63 -11.55
C TYR A 41 -4.14 -36.78 -11.65
N HIS A 42 -5.40 -36.47 -11.94
CA HIS A 42 -6.45 -37.48 -12.08
C HIS A 42 -6.32 -38.29 -13.37
N GLY A 43 -5.88 -37.67 -14.48
CA GLY A 43 -5.69 -38.33 -15.77
C GLY A 43 -4.47 -39.25 -15.82
N VAL A 44 -3.34 -38.84 -15.24
CA VAL A 44 -2.11 -39.65 -15.20
C VAL A 44 -2.25 -40.84 -14.25
N GLN A 45 -3.00 -40.68 -13.15
CA GLN A 45 -3.34 -41.80 -12.26
C GLN A 45 -4.15 -42.90 -12.98
N TRP A 46 -4.93 -42.57 -14.01
CA TRP A 46 -5.71 -43.58 -14.74
C TRP A 46 -4.89 -44.36 -15.76
N GLN A 47 -3.75 -43.83 -16.21
CA GLN A 47 -2.87 -44.48 -17.19
C GLN A 47 -1.75 -45.32 -16.57
N ASN A 48 -1.55 -45.25 -15.25
CA ASN A 48 -0.56 -46.05 -14.55
C ASN A 48 -1.14 -47.41 -14.12
N SER A 49 -1.58 -48.19 -15.10
CA SER A 49 -1.69 -49.64 -14.92
C SER A 49 -0.26 -50.19 -14.94
N THR A 50 0.20 -50.68 -13.78
CA THR A 50 1.47 -51.39 -13.67
C THR A 50 1.50 -52.48 -14.74
N PRO A 51 2.48 -52.50 -15.67
CA PRO A 51 2.60 -53.61 -16.59
C PRO A 51 2.82 -54.86 -15.75
N ALA A 52 1.85 -55.78 -15.81
CA ALA A 52 2.03 -57.14 -15.31
C ALA A 52 3.33 -57.66 -15.92
N GLY A 53 4.22 -58.18 -15.07
CA GLY A 53 5.57 -58.57 -15.42
C GLY A 53 5.62 -59.28 -16.77
N ALA A 54 6.25 -58.63 -17.75
CA ALA A 54 6.68 -59.31 -18.95
C ALA A 54 7.90 -60.15 -18.55
N GLU A 55 7.63 -61.39 -18.15
CA GLU A 55 8.64 -62.42 -18.02
C GLU A 55 9.13 -62.75 -19.43
N ALA A 56 10.32 -62.24 -19.78
CA ALA A 56 11.02 -62.67 -20.97
C ALA A 56 11.49 -64.10 -20.73
N GLU A 57 10.71 -65.09 -21.18
CA GLU A 57 11.18 -66.45 -21.32
C GLU A 57 12.42 -66.43 -22.23
N LEU A 58 13.57 -66.69 -21.63
CA LEU A 58 14.86 -66.76 -22.27
C LEU A 58 14.93 -68.09 -23.04
N TRP A 59 14.40 -68.12 -24.27
CA TRP A 59 14.58 -69.25 -25.17
C TRP A 59 16.03 -69.28 -25.65
N THR A 60 16.84 -70.10 -24.98
CA THR A 60 18.08 -70.64 -25.54
C THR A 60 17.96 -72.15 -25.55
N GLU A 61 17.61 -72.69 -26.72
CA GLU A 61 17.66 -74.11 -27.05
C GLU A 61 19.13 -74.55 -27.07
N VAL A 62 19.50 -75.41 -26.11
CA VAL A 62 20.78 -76.12 -26.10
C VAL A 62 20.70 -77.22 -27.16
N PRO A 63 21.60 -77.31 -28.15
CA PRO A 63 21.60 -78.43 -29.07
C PRO A 63 22.04 -79.70 -28.33
N ASP A 64 21.14 -80.67 -28.24
CA ASP A 64 21.40 -82.03 -27.80
C ASP A 64 22.24 -82.74 -28.89
N VAL A 65 23.56 -82.78 -28.68
CA VAL A 65 24.48 -83.53 -29.53
C VAL A 65 24.51 -84.98 -29.04
N ALA A 66 23.77 -85.84 -29.75
CA ALA A 66 23.80 -87.28 -29.55
C ALA A 66 25.21 -87.86 -29.73
N ALA A 67 25.67 -88.61 -28.73
CA ALA A 67 26.90 -89.39 -28.77
C ALA A 67 26.73 -90.67 -29.63
N PRO A 68 27.64 -90.98 -30.57
CA PRO A 68 27.62 -92.25 -31.29
C PRO A 68 28.22 -93.39 -30.46
N ARG A 69 27.59 -94.57 -30.51
CA ARG A 69 28.03 -95.83 -29.88
C ARG A 69 29.12 -96.55 -30.71
N PRO A 70 29.95 -97.38 -30.07
CA PRO A 70 31.06 -98.08 -30.71
C PRO A 70 30.58 -99.35 -31.46
N VAL A 71 31.17 -99.61 -32.63
CA VAL A 71 31.07 -100.89 -33.33
C VAL A 71 32.47 -101.49 -33.46
N VAL A 72 32.56 -102.77 -33.12
CA VAL A 72 33.75 -103.61 -33.02
C VAL A 72 34.15 -104.17 -34.41
N THR A 73 35.45 -104.38 -34.59
CA THR A 73 36.25 -104.92 -35.73
C THR A 73 36.00 -106.43 -36.01
N PRO A 74 36.72 -107.22 -36.86
CA PRO A 74 37.86 -107.04 -37.82
C PRO A 74 37.59 -107.82 -39.19
N PRO A 75 38.53 -108.26 -40.08
CA PRO A 75 40.00 -108.21 -40.06
C PRO A 75 40.78 -107.80 -41.35
N ALA A 76 42.03 -107.41 -41.08
CA ALA A 76 43.28 -107.57 -41.82
C ALA A 76 43.27 -107.80 -43.35
N LYS A 77 43.86 -106.82 -44.06
CA LYS A 77 44.72 -107.10 -45.22
C LYS A 77 46.09 -106.43 -45.01
N VAL A 78 47.10 -107.16 -45.44
CA VAL A 78 48.52 -107.04 -45.14
C VAL A 78 49.25 -106.34 -46.29
N ALA A 79 50.28 -105.55 -45.93
CA ALA A 79 51.43 -105.06 -46.73
C ALA A 79 51.16 -103.96 -47.79
N PRO A 80 52.14 -103.06 -48.10
CA PRO A 80 53.60 -103.14 -47.90
C PRO A 80 54.23 -101.92 -47.14
N PRO A 81 55.55 -101.92 -46.85
CA PRO A 81 56.17 -101.00 -45.90
C PRO A 81 56.33 -99.56 -46.39
N ALA A 82 56.38 -98.66 -45.41
CA ALA A 82 56.48 -97.21 -45.57
C ALA A 82 57.68 -96.78 -46.45
N PRO A 83 57.48 -95.80 -47.35
CA PRO A 83 58.61 -95.06 -47.91
C PRO A 83 59.26 -94.26 -46.78
N PRO A 84 60.61 -94.11 -46.76
CA PRO A 84 61.26 -93.21 -45.82
C PRO A 84 60.75 -91.79 -46.07
N VAL A 85 59.94 -91.28 -45.15
CA VAL A 85 59.57 -89.86 -45.09
C VAL A 85 60.87 -89.08 -44.94
N ARG A 86 61.17 -88.28 -45.96
CA ARG A 86 62.30 -87.35 -45.98
C ARG A 86 62.15 -86.38 -44.81
N ASP A 87 63.22 -86.17 -44.07
CA ASP A 87 63.33 -85.25 -42.93
C ASP A 87 62.79 -83.82 -43.24
N GLU A 88 62.76 -83.42 -44.52
CA GLU A 88 62.26 -82.13 -45.00
C GLU A 88 60.78 -81.83 -44.67
N GLN A 89 59.89 -82.84 -44.56
CA GLN A 89 58.47 -82.60 -44.29
C GLN A 89 58.17 -82.30 -42.81
N ALA A 90 59.00 -82.84 -41.90
CA ALA A 90 58.93 -82.53 -40.48
C ALA A 90 59.36 -81.09 -40.20
N ASP A 91 60.40 -80.61 -40.90
CA ASP A 91 60.90 -79.24 -40.79
C ASP A 91 59.91 -78.19 -41.33
N ILE A 92 59.18 -78.49 -42.42
CA ILE A 92 58.12 -77.61 -42.95
C ILE A 92 56.95 -77.51 -41.95
N ALA A 93 56.55 -78.61 -41.33
CA ALA A 93 55.48 -78.61 -40.31
C ALA A 93 55.90 -77.82 -39.06
N LEU A 94 57.15 -77.93 -38.62
CA LEU A 94 57.70 -77.16 -37.50
C LEU A 94 57.76 -75.66 -37.82
N GLN A 95 58.15 -75.27 -39.04
CA GLN A 95 58.19 -73.87 -39.47
C GLN A 95 56.79 -73.24 -39.56
N GLN A 96 55.80 -73.98 -40.07
CA GLN A 96 54.40 -73.52 -40.11
C GLN A 96 53.83 -73.35 -38.71
N LYS A 97 54.08 -74.29 -37.79
CA LYS A 97 53.66 -74.19 -36.39
C LYS A 97 54.29 -72.97 -35.70
N LYS A 98 55.57 -72.68 -35.95
CA LYS A 98 56.23 -71.47 -35.43
C LYS A 98 55.59 -70.17 -35.96
N ARG A 99 55.25 -70.12 -37.26
CA ARG A 99 54.53 -68.97 -37.86
C ARG A 99 53.12 -68.79 -37.29
N GLN A 100 52.39 -69.88 -37.05
CA GLN A 100 51.07 -69.84 -36.42
C GLN A 100 51.16 -69.36 -34.96
N GLN A 101 52.16 -69.84 -34.20
CA GLN A 101 52.40 -69.37 -32.82
C GLN A 101 52.77 -67.88 -32.77
N GLU A 102 53.60 -67.40 -33.70
CA GLU A 102 53.95 -65.98 -33.79
C GLU A 102 52.75 -65.11 -34.18
N ALA A 103 51.91 -65.58 -35.13
CA ALA A 103 50.68 -64.90 -35.49
C ALA A 103 49.70 -64.83 -34.30
N ALA A 104 49.50 -65.93 -33.58
CA ALA A 104 48.67 -65.98 -32.38
C ALA A 104 49.22 -65.08 -31.25
N ALA A 105 50.54 -65.01 -31.08
CA ALA A 105 51.18 -64.11 -30.11
C ALA A 105 50.99 -62.63 -30.47
N ARG A 106 51.10 -62.28 -31.75
CA ARG A 106 50.84 -60.91 -32.26
C ARG A 106 49.36 -60.53 -32.10
N GLU A 107 48.44 -61.44 -32.37
CA GLU A 107 46.99 -61.23 -32.17
C GLU A 107 46.66 -61.05 -30.68
N ALA A 108 47.20 -61.89 -29.81
CA ALA A 108 47.03 -61.75 -28.36
C ALA A 108 47.58 -60.42 -27.82
N LEU A 109 48.71 -59.92 -28.35
CA LEU A 109 49.26 -58.62 -27.98
C LEU A 109 48.35 -57.45 -28.43
N LEU A 110 47.80 -57.52 -29.65
CA LEU A 110 46.86 -56.51 -30.15
C LEU A 110 45.55 -56.51 -29.34
N ASP A 111 45.05 -57.68 -28.96
CA ASP A 111 43.87 -57.78 -28.10
C ASP A 111 44.14 -57.25 -26.68
N GLN A 112 45.33 -57.50 -26.11
CA GLN A 112 45.73 -56.86 -24.86
C GLN A 112 45.82 -55.33 -25.00
N GLN A 113 46.37 -54.82 -26.10
CA GLN A 113 46.44 -53.38 -26.37
C GLN A 113 45.04 -52.77 -26.53
N ARG A 114 44.12 -53.42 -27.25
CA ARG A 114 42.72 -52.99 -27.39
C ARG A 114 41.98 -52.98 -26.06
N ARG A 115 42.15 -54.02 -25.24
CA ARG A 115 41.55 -54.09 -23.90
C ARG A 115 42.10 -52.97 -23.00
N ALA A 116 43.41 -52.73 -23.03
CA ALA A 116 44.02 -51.62 -22.29
C ALA A 116 43.51 -50.24 -22.75
N GLN A 117 43.36 -50.02 -24.07
CA GLN A 117 42.77 -48.79 -24.61
C GLN A 117 41.30 -48.63 -24.22
N GLN A 118 40.51 -49.71 -24.25
CA GLN A 118 39.10 -49.68 -23.81
C GLN A 118 38.95 -49.37 -22.33
N LEU A 119 39.80 -49.96 -21.47
CA LEU A 119 39.81 -49.64 -20.04
C LEU A 119 40.17 -48.18 -19.80
N LYS A 120 41.23 -47.67 -20.46
CA LYS A 120 41.63 -46.27 -20.35
C LYS A 120 40.52 -45.31 -20.83
N ALA A 121 39.85 -45.62 -21.95
CA ALA A 121 38.74 -44.82 -22.45
C ALA A 121 37.55 -44.80 -21.45
N ARG A 122 37.22 -45.95 -20.84
CA ARG A 122 36.17 -46.03 -19.81
C ARG A 122 36.53 -45.23 -18.56
N GLU A 123 37.78 -45.31 -18.10
CA GLU A 123 38.27 -44.53 -16.96
C GLU A 123 38.24 -43.02 -17.24
N GLU A 124 38.64 -42.60 -18.45
CA GLU A 124 38.57 -41.19 -18.88
C GLU A 124 37.11 -40.69 -18.96
N ASP A 125 36.19 -41.49 -19.49
CA ASP A 125 34.76 -41.15 -19.56
C ASP A 125 34.13 -41.07 -18.16
N GLU A 126 34.47 -42.01 -17.27
CA GLU A 126 34.03 -42.00 -15.88
C GLU A 126 34.59 -40.78 -15.13
N ALA A 127 35.88 -40.47 -15.31
CA ALA A 127 36.51 -39.29 -14.73
C ALA A 127 35.88 -37.99 -15.26
N ARG A 128 35.58 -37.88 -16.56
CA ARG A 128 34.88 -36.73 -17.15
C ARG A 128 33.46 -36.59 -16.59
N ARG A 129 32.73 -37.70 -16.46
CA ARG A 129 31.37 -37.71 -15.87
C ARG A 129 31.40 -37.32 -14.40
N ALA A 130 32.35 -37.84 -13.63
CA ALA A 130 32.55 -37.48 -12.22
C ALA A 130 32.93 -36.00 -12.08
N GLN A 131 33.80 -35.47 -12.94
CA GLN A 131 34.18 -34.06 -12.94
C GLN A 131 33.02 -33.14 -13.31
N LEU A 132 32.17 -33.52 -14.28
CA LEU A 132 30.96 -32.76 -14.62
C LEU A 132 29.94 -32.79 -13.48
N ALA A 133 29.72 -33.94 -12.86
CA ALA A 133 28.84 -34.08 -11.71
C ALA A 133 29.33 -33.24 -10.52
N ALA A 134 30.64 -33.23 -10.24
CA ALA A 134 31.25 -32.39 -9.21
C ALA A 134 31.10 -30.89 -9.52
N GLN A 135 31.30 -30.47 -10.78
CA GLN A 135 31.09 -29.07 -11.19
C GLN A 135 29.63 -28.64 -11.06
N GLN A 136 28.68 -29.48 -11.46
CA GLN A 136 27.24 -29.21 -11.30
C GLN A 136 26.86 -29.13 -9.81
N ALA A 137 27.36 -30.04 -8.97
CA ALA A 137 27.13 -30.00 -7.54
C ALA A 137 27.72 -28.74 -6.89
N ALA A 138 28.93 -28.34 -7.28
CA ALA A 138 29.57 -27.10 -6.81
C ALA A 138 28.79 -25.85 -7.27
N ALA A 139 28.32 -25.81 -8.52
CA ALA A 139 27.52 -24.70 -9.04
C ALA A 139 26.17 -24.59 -8.31
N LEU A 140 25.49 -25.70 -8.05
CA LEU A 140 24.24 -25.72 -7.28
C LEU A 140 24.46 -25.29 -5.82
N ALA A 141 25.55 -25.74 -5.20
CA ALA A 141 25.93 -25.31 -3.85
C ALA A 141 26.23 -23.80 -3.80
N ALA A 142 26.95 -23.27 -4.79
CA ALA A 142 27.23 -21.84 -4.91
C ALA A 142 25.96 -21.02 -5.13
N GLN A 143 25.02 -21.48 -5.97
CA GLN A 143 23.73 -20.81 -6.17
C GLN A 143 22.90 -20.77 -4.88
N LYS A 144 22.80 -21.90 -4.16
CA LYS A 144 22.08 -21.97 -2.88
C LYS A 144 22.73 -21.08 -1.81
N ALA A 145 24.06 -21.02 -1.75
CA ALA A 145 24.78 -20.13 -0.84
C ALA A 145 24.50 -18.66 -1.18
N ALA A 146 24.59 -18.28 -2.46
CA ALA A 146 24.29 -16.93 -2.92
C ALA A 146 22.83 -16.52 -2.67
N GLU A 147 21.87 -17.44 -2.86
CA GLU A 147 20.46 -17.19 -2.55
C GLU A 147 20.25 -16.98 -1.05
N ARG A 148 20.86 -17.82 -0.20
CA ARG A 148 20.77 -17.67 1.26
C ARG A 148 21.37 -16.34 1.72
N ASP A 149 22.46 -15.90 1.13
CA ASP A 149 23.08 -14.61 1.47
C ASP A 149 22.23 -13.43 0.98
N ARG A 150 21.61 -13.53 -0.20
CA ARG A 150 20.63 -12.54 -0.67
C ARG A 150 19.40 -12.49 0.23
N GLN A 151 18.87 -13.64 0.67
CA GLN A 151 17.75 -13.70 1.62
C GLN A 151 18.13 -13.06 2.95
N LYS A 152 19.30 -13.39 3.53
CA LYS A 152 19.79 -12.74 4.76
C LYS A 152 19.95 -11.22 4.61
N GLN A 153 20.48 -10.76 3.47
CA GLN A 153 20.61 -9.32 3.19
C GLN A 153 19.25 -8.64 3.05
N ALA A 154 18.30 -9.27 2.36
CA ALA A 154 16.94 -8.77 2.22
C ALA A 154 16.21 -8.72 3.57
N ASP A 155 16.35 -9.75 4.41
CA ASP A 155 15.73 -9.80 5.73
C ASP A 155 16.37 -8.78 6.69
N LYS A 156 17.69 -8.62 6.63
CA LYS A 156 18.40 -7.57 7.39
C LYS A 156 17.94 -6.17 6.96
N LEU A 157 17.79 -5.92 5.66
CA LEU A 157 17.30 -4.64 5.15
C LEU A 157 15.85 -4.39 5.56
N LYS A 158 14.98 -5.41 5.49
CA LYS A 158 13.59 -5.31 5.97
C LYS A 158 13.52 -5.05 7.48
N GLN A 159 14.34 -5.72 8.28
CA GLN A 159 14.42 -5.46 9.73
C GLN A 159 14.92 -4.04 10.02
N GLN A 160 15.92 -3.55 9.29
CA GLN A 160 16.40 -2.16 9.42
C GLN A 160 15.31 -1.15 9.03
N GLN A 161 14.61 -1.37 7.93
CA GLN A 161 13.49 -0.51 7.51
C GLN A 161 12.34 -0.53 8.51
N LEU A 162 12.00 -1.70 9.06
CA LEU A 162 10.95 -1.80 10.08
C LEU A 162 11.37 -1.11 11.38
N ALA A 163 12.62 -1.28 11.82
CA ALA A 163 13.15 -0.60 13.00
C ALA A 163 13.21 0.92 12.81
N GLU A 164 13.61 1.40 11.63
CA GLU A 164 13.62 2.83 11.29
C GLU A 164 12.19 3.40 11.22
N GLN A 165 11.25 2.66 10.61
CA GLN A 165 9.84 3.05 10.55
C GLN A 165 9.22 3.13 11.96
N GLN A 166 9.47 2.13 12.81
CA GLN A 166 9.04 2.15 14.21
C GLN A 166 9.65 3.31 15.00
N LYS A 167 10.94 3.61 14.78
CA LYS A 167 11.61 4.75 15.42
C LYS A 167 11.01 6.08 14.96
N LEU A 168 10.74 6.22 13.66
CA LEU A 168 10.11 7.42 13.10
C LEU A 168 8.67 7.59 13.62
N GLU A 169 7.91 6.50 13.71
CA GLU A 169 6.55 6.51 14.28
C GLU A 169 6.56 6.86 15.76
N GLN A 170 7.47 6.27 16.55
CA GLN A 170 7.64 6.64 17.96
C GLN A 170 8.04 8.11 18.13
N GLN A 171 8.97 8.62 17.32
CA GLN A 171 9.34 10.04 17.34
C GLN A 171 8.16 10.95 16.98
N LYS A 172 7.37 10.58 15.96
CA LYS A 172 6.17 11.34 15.56
C LYS A 172 5.11 11.32 16.68
N LEU A 173 4.89 10.18 17.33
CA LEU A 173 3.96 10.07 18.44
C LEU A 173 4.42 10.87 19.66
N GLN A 174 5.72 10.85 19.97
CA GLN A 174 6.30 11.68 21.03
C GLN A 174 6.17 13.17 20.73
N GLN A 175 6.48 13.60 19.50
CA GLN A 175 6.31 14.99 19.07
C GLN A 175 4.84 15.42 19.13
N GLN A 176 3.90 14.56 18.69
CA GLN A 176 2.47 14.85 18.79
C GLN A 176 2.01 14.96 20.24
N LYS A 177 2.47 14.06 21.13
CA LYS A 177 2.14 14.12 22.56
C LYS A 177 2.71 15.38 23.21
N GLN A 178 3.95 15.76 22.87
CA GLN A 178 4.57 16.97 23.38
C GLN A 178 3.86 18.24 22.87
N ALA A 179 3.56 18.31 21.57
CA ALA A 179 2.79 19.41 21.00
C ALA A 179 1.38 19.51 21.61
N GLN A 180 0.73 18.38 21.90
CA GLN A 180 -0.58 18.36 22.56
C GLN A 180 -0.50 18.83 24.02
N LEU A 181 0.54 18.42 24.75
CA LEU A 181 0.80 18.89 26.12
C LEU A 181 1.09 20.39 26.14
N GLU A 182 1.95 20.88 25.23
CA GLU A 182 2.25 22.30 25.10
C GLU A 182 1.01 23.11 24.70
N ALA A 183 0.21 22.62 23.76
CA ALA A 183 -1.05 23.25 23.37
C ALA A 183 -2.06 23.30 24.53
N GLN A 184 -2.14 22.22 25.33
CA GLN A 184 -3.02 22.16 26.50
C GLN A 184 -2.53 23.10 27.61
N GLN A 185 -1.22 23.17 27.87
CA GLN A 185 -0.64 24.12 28.81
C GLN A 185 -0.83 25.57 28.35
N ALA A 186 -0.63 25.86 27.07
CA ALA A 186 -0.86 27.19 26.51
C ALA A 186 -2.34 27.58 26.56
N ALA A 187 -3.25 26.64 26.30
CA ALA A 187 -4.69 26.87 26.45
C ALA A 187 -5.09 27.13 27.90
N LYS A 188 -4.53 26.36 28.85
CA LYS A 188 -4.77 26.54 30.29
C LYS A 188 -4.22 27.88 30.77
N ALA A 189 -3.00 28.25 30.40
CA ALA A 189 -2.39 29.53 30.73
C ALA A 189 -3.18 30.72 30.16
N LYS A 190 -3.69 30.62 28.91
CA LYS A 190 -4.57 31.64 28.32
C LYS A 190 -5.90 31.72 29.06
N ALA A 191 -6.49 30.60 29.47
CA ALA A 191 -7.73 30.58 30.25
C ALA A 191 -7.54 31.21 31.63
N ASP A 192 -6.45 30.88 32.33
CA ASP A 192 -6.12 31.43 33.64
C ASP A 192 -5.83 32.94 33.56
N ALA A 193 -5.09 33.39 32.54
CA ALA A 193 -4.83 34.81 32.30
C ALA A 193 -6.13 35.58 31.98
N ALA A 194 -7.00 35.02 31.14
CA ALA A 194 -8.29 35.63 30.82
C ALA A 194 -9.23 35.69 32.05
N ALA A 195 -9.22 34.66 32.89
CA ALA A 195 -9.97 34.63 34.15
C ALA A 195 -9.46 35.70 35.13
N LYS A 196 -8.14 35.82 35.29
CA LYS A 196 -7.52 36.83 36.16
C LYS A 196 -7.81 38.26 35.66
N ALA A 197 -7.68 38.51 34.35
CA ALA A 197 -8.00 39.80 33.75
C ALA A 197 -9.48 40.19 33.92
N LYS A 198 -10.40 39.23 33.75
CA LYS A 198 -11.84 39.46 34.01
C LYS A 198 -12.11 39.76 35.49
N ALA A 199 -11.45 39.05 36.41
CA ALA A 199 -11.60 39.29 37.84
C ALA A 199 -11.07 40.68 38.26
N GLU A 200 -9.90 41.09 37.79
CA GLU A 200 -9.34 42.42 38.04
C GLU A 200 -10.19 43.54 37.42
N ALA A 201 -10.72 43.35 36.21
CA ALA A 201 -11.61 44.32 35.57
C ALA A 201 -12.92 44.49 36.35
N GLN A 202 -13.52 43.39 36.82
CA GLN A 202 -14.72 43.45 37.65
C GLN A 202 -14.44 44.08 39.02
N ALA A 203 -13.29 43.80 39.64
CA ALA A 203 -12.90 44.42 40.91
C ALA A 203 -12.70 45.94 40.76
N LYS A 204 -12.00 46.39 39.70
CA LYS A 204 -11.86 47.82 39.38
C LYS A 204 -13.20 48.48 39.08
N ALA A 205 -14.06 47.85 38.29
CA ALA A 205 -15.39 48.40 37.97
C ALA A 205 -16.26 48.54 39.22
N LYS A 206 -16.26 47.54 40.12
CA LYS A 206 -16.98 47.62 41.41
C LYS A 206 -16.41 48.71 42.31
N ALA A 207 -15.09 48.85 42.39
CA ALA A 207 -14.44 49.89 43.19
C ALA A 207 -14.77 51.29 42.66
N GLU A 208 -14.71 51.50 41.35
CA GLU A 208 -15.01 52.78 40.71
C GLU A 208 -16.51 53.13 40.83
N ALA A 209 -17.41 52.16 40.68
CA ALA A 209 -18.85 52.36 40.90
C ALA A 209 -19.14 52.75 42.36
N THR A 210 -18.48 52.10 43.33
CA THR A 210 -18.63 52.42 44.75
C THR A 210 -18.05 53.81 45.08
N ALA A 211 -16.93 54.19 44.48
CA ALA A 211 -16.34 55.52 44.63
C ALA A 211 -17.23 56.62 44.02
N ARG A 212 -17.77 56.40 42.81
CA ARG A 212 -18.73 57.33 42.17
C ARG A 212 -20.03 57.44 42.97
N ALA A 213 -20.54 56.35 43.54
CA ALA A 213 -21.72 56.38 44.40
C ALA A 213 -21.47 57.20 45.68
N LYS A 214 -20.30 57.03 46.33
CA LYS A 214 -19.93 57.85 47.50
C LYS A 214 -19.72 59.33 47.14
N ALA A 215 -19.07 59.61 46.01
CA ALA A 215 -18.82 60.99 45.55
C ALA A 215 -20.13 61.70 45.18
N SER A 216 -21.05 61.02 44.48
CA SER A 216 -22.37 61.57 44.16
C SER A 216 -23.25 61.75 45.39
N ALA A 217 -23.22 60.82 46.35
CA ALA A 217 -23.92 61.01 47.63
C ALA A 217 -23.36 62.20 48.43
N ALA A 218 -22.03 62.37 48.48
CA ALA A 218 -21.40 63.51 49.13
C ALA A 218 -21.68 64.84 48.42
N ALA A 219 -21.69 64.85 47.09
CA ALA A 219 -22.04 66.02 46.28
C ALA A 219 -23.51 66.42 46.48
N ASN A 220 -24.44 65.47 46.45
CA ASN A 220 -25.86 65.72 46.71
C ASN A 220 -26.08 66.24 48.14
N ALA A 221 -25.44 65.63 49.15
CA ALA A 221 -25.53 66.12 50.52
C ALA A 221 -24.98 67.54 50.69
N LYS A 222 -23.93 67.92 49.92
CA LYS A 222 -23.40 69.28 49.92
C LYS A 222 -24.36 70.26 49.22
N LEU A 223 -24.92 69.87 48.08
CA LEU A 223 -25.91 70.66 47.34
C LEU A 223 -27.18 70.90 48.15
N ASP A 224 -27.66 69.89 48.89
CA ASP A 224 -28.83 70.01 49.76
C ASP A 224 -28.58 70.96 50.94
N ARG A 225 -27.37 70.95 51.51
CA ARG A 225 -26.98 71.95 52.53
C ARG A 225 -26.95 73.36 51.95
N GLU A 226 -26.40 73.56 50.75
CA GLU A 226 -26.41 74.86 50.07
C GLU A 226 -27.84 75.33 49.75
N ARG A 227 -28.70 74.43 49.26
CA ARG A 227 -30.12 74.74 49.00
C ARG A 227 -30.84 75.16 50.29
N ASN A 228 -30.66 74.42 51.38
CA ASN A 228 -31.25 74.74 52.67
C ASN A 228 -30.71 76.06 53.24
N ALA A 229 -29.41 76.33 53.11
CA ALA A 229 -28.82 77.60 53.53
C ALA A 229 -29.37 78.79 52.70
N ARG A 230 -29.53 78.61 51.39
CA ARG A 230 -30.13 79.63 50.49
C ARG A 230 -31.61 79.87 50.78
N LEU A 231 -32.37 78.80 51.09
CA LEU A 231 -33.76 78.89 51.55
C LEU A 231 -33.85 79.63 52.89
N ALA A 232 -32.99 79.31 53.86
CA ALA A 232 -32.95 80.02 55.15
C ALA A 232 -32.57 81.50 54.97
N GLN A 233 -31.65 81.81 54.05
CA GLN A 233 -31.29 83.18 53.70
C GLN A 233 -32.44 83.93 53.00
N MET A 234 -33.19 83.28 52.10
CA MET A 234 -34.42 83.86 51.53
C MET A 234 -35.52 84.01 52.59
N GLN A 235 -35.67 83.07 53.52
CA GLN A 235 -36.64 83.17 54.62
C GLN A 235 -36.28 84.30 55.62
N GLY A 236 -35.01 84.71 55.66
CA GLY A 236 -34.53 85.91 56.34
C GLY A 236 -34.53 87.18 55.48
N LEU A 237 -34.75 87.07 54.17
CA LEU A 237 -34.71 88.15 53.19
C LEU A 237 -36.00 88.11 52.36
N SER A 238 -37.09 88.65 52.94
CA SER A 238 -38.45 88.78 52.38
C SER A 238 -39.36 87.54 52.59
N GLY A 239 -40.61 87.65 53.06
CA GLY A 239 -41.45 88.83 52.99
C GLY A 239 -41.76 89.25 51.56
N ALA A 240 -41.74 88.33 50.57
CA ALA A 240 -42.41 88.45 49.26
C ALA A 240 -42.01 87.30 48.30
N GLY A 241 -43.00 86.63 47.70
CA GLY A 241 -42.97 86.30 46.26
C GLY A 241 -42.38 84.97 45.78
N GLU A 242 -43.22 83.94 45.73
CA GLU A 242 -43.71 83.19 44.54
C GLU A 242 -42.78 82.62 43.44
N GLY A 243 -43.04 81.33 43.10
CA GLY A 243 -42.82 80.65 41.80
C GLY A 243 -41.44 80.01 41.60
N GLY A 244 -41.24 78.72 41.25
CA GLY A 244 -42.02 77.75 40.48
C GLY A 244 -41.21 77.36 39.22
N GLY A 245 -41.03 76.05 38.92
CA GLY A 245 -40.68 75.59 37.56
C GLY A 245 -39.65 74.47 37.38
N GLU A 246 -40.11 73.37 36.79
CA GLU A 246 -39.44 72.11 36.39
C GLU A 246 -38.34 72.20 35.30
N GLY A 247 -37.60 71.10 35.11
CA GLY A 247 -36.79 70.85 33.92
C GLY A 247 -36.31 69.40 33.75
N LEU A 248 -37.08 68.62 32.98
CA LEU A 248 -36.82 67.25 32.50
C LEU A 248 -35.77 67.20 31.37
N ALA A 249 -34.96 66.12 31.31
CA ALA A 249 -34.54 65.41 30.07
C ALA A 249 -33.67 64.19 30.47
N LYS A 250 -34.08 62.91 30.29
CA LYS A 250 -34.42 62.10 29.10
C LYS A 250 -33.26 61.18 28.70
N SER A 251 -33.43 59.92 29.08
CA SER A 251 -32.64 58.73 28.75
C SER A 251 -32.63 58.48 27.24
N GLY A 252 -31.44 58.14 26.71
CA GLY A 252 -31.25 57.64 25.35
C GLY A 252 -30.89 56.16 25.36
N THR A 253 -31.85 55.31 25.01
CA THR A 253 -31.66 53.89 24.65
C THR A 253 -31.29 53.78 23.18
N GLY A 254 -30.09 53.30 22.88
CA GLY A 254 -29.65 52.95 21.52
C GLY A 254 -29.89 51.46 21.22
N THR A 255 -30.81 51.18 20.30
CA THR A 255 -31.04 49.86 19.71
C THR A 255 -30.16 49.70 18.47
N GLY A 256 -29.11 48.88 18.57
CA GLY A 256 -28.27 48.49 17.44
C GLY A 256 -28.77 47.20 16.79
N SER A 257 -29.40 47.32 15.63
CA SER A 257 -29.82 46.20 14.78
C SER A 257 -28.62 45.68 13.96
N GLY A 258 -28.13 44.49 14.30
CA GLY A 258 -27.01 43.83 13.61
C GLY A 258 -27.51 42.75 12.65
N GLY A 259 -27.72 43.12 11.38
CA GLY A 259 -28.11 42.20 10.32
C GLY A 259 -26.93 41.39 9.79
N ASN A 260 -26.84 40.12 10.17
CA ASN A 260 -25.95 39.13 9.54
C ASN A 260 -26.58 37.72 9.44
N ALA A 261 -27.86 37.58 9.80
CA ALA A 261 -28.57 36.32 9.68
C ALA A 261 -29.08 36.14 8.24
N ALA A 262 -28.92 34.93 7.70
CA ALA A 262 -29.47 34.56 6.39
C ALA A 262 -30.99 34.78 6.37
N THR A 263 -31.53 35.36 5.29
CA THR A 263 -32.97 35.50 5.20
C THR A 263 -33.66 34.12 5.02
N PRO A 264 -34.89 33.95 5.53
CA PRO A 264 -35.67 32.74 5.29
C PRO A 264 -35.79 32.45 3.79
N GLY A 265 -35.41 31.23 3.36
CA GLY A 265 -35.45 30.78 1.96
C GLY A 265 -34.13 30.88 1.19
N TYR A 266 -33.08 31.48 1.76
CA TYR A 266 -31.74 31.51 1.14
C TYR A 266 -31.14 30.10 0.98
N ALA A 267 -31.37 29.21 1.96
CA ALA A 267 -30.90 27.83 1.92
C ALA A 267 -31.40 27.07 0.69
N ASP A 268 -32.63 27.35 0.22
CA ASP A 268 -33.22 26.66 -0.94
C ASP A 268 -32.62 27.13 -2.27
N LYS A 269 -32.25 28.42 -2.36
CA LYS A 269 -31.49 28.94 -3.52
C LYS A 269 -30.15 28.24 -3.65
N VAL A 270 -29.44 28.09 -2.53
CA VAL A 270 -28.16 27.39 -2.50
C VAL A 270 -28.34 25.91 -2.82
N ARG A 271 -29.35 25.23 -2.25
CA ARG A 271 -29.66 23.83 -2.59
C ARG A 271 -29.91 23.64 -4.07
N ARG A 272 -30.70 24.51 -4.71
CA ARG A 272 -31.00 24.43 -6.15
C ARG A 272 -29.75 24.57 -7.03
N ARG A 273 -28.76 25.37 -6.59
CA ARG A 273 -27.48 25.52 -7.27
C ARG A 273 -26.58 24.29 -7.09
N VAL A 274 -26.57 23.71 -5.88
CA VAL A 274 -25.65 22.62 -5.49
C VAL A 274 -26.15 21.25 -5.95
N LYS A 275 -27.46 20.99 -5.86
CA LYS A 275 -28.08 19.70 -6.17
C LYS A 275 -27.68 19.08 -7.53
N PRO A 276 -27.67 19.81 -8.67
CA PRO A 276 -27.27 19.22 -9.94
C PRO A 276 -25.79 18.82 -10.02
N ASN A 277 -24.94 19.36 -9.13
CA ASN A 277 -23.52 19.05 -9.08
C ASN A 277 -23.19 17.85 -8.16
N ILE A 278 -24.20 17.27 -7.49
CA ILE A 278 -24.01 16.11 -6.61
C ILE A 278 -23.94 14.84 -7.46
N VAL A 279 -22.73 14.33 -7.65
CA VAL A 279 -22.49 13.04 -8.34
C VAL A 279 -22.47 11.91 -7.31
N TRP A 280 -23.61 11.21 -7.18
CA TRP A 280 -23.75 10.04 -6.30
C TRP A 280 -24.47 8.87 -6.98
N GLY A 281 -23.83 7.71 -6.98
CA GLY A 281 -24.31 6.46 -7.60
C GLY A 281 -24.70 5.35 -6.63
N GLY A 282 -24.72 5.61 -5.32
CA GLY A 282 -25.14 4.65 -4.29
C GLY A 282 -26.62 4.77 -3.92
N GLU A 283 -27.03 4.05 -2.87
CA GLU A 283 -28.37 4.14 -2.32
C GLU A 283 -28.71 5.58 -1.89
N ARG A 284 -29.93 6.03 -2.20
CA ARG A 284 -30.39 7.41 -1.94
C ARG A 284 -31.45 7.49 -0.84
N ALA A 285 -32.01 6.36 -0.41
CA ALA A 285 -33.04 6.34 0.63
C ALA A 285 -32.44 6.72 2.00
N GLY A 286 -33.10 7.62 2.72
CA GLY A 286 -32.77 7.95 4.11
C GLY A 286 -31.50 8.77 4.35
N LEU A 287 -30.67 9.05 3.35
CA LEU A 287 -29.44 9.83 3.53
C LEU A 287 -29.72 11.32 3.66
N THR A 288 -29.44 11.87 4.84
CA THR A 288 -29.59 13.30 5.15
C THR A 288 -28.31 13.84 5.80
N THR A 289 -27.67 14.81 5.15
CA THR A 289 -26.42 15.44 5.64
C THR A 289 -26.68 16.91 5.95
N VAL A 290 -26.25 17.38 7.11
CA VAL A 290 -26.27 18.82 7.45
C VAL A 290 -24.87 19.37 7.31
N VAL A 291 -24.68 20.40 6.50
CA VAL A 291 -23.39 21.02 6.22
C VAL A 291 -23.42 22.48 6.68
N LYS A 292 -22.38 22.89 7.40
CA LYS A 292 -22.11 24.28 7.73
C LYS A 292 -21.14 24.85 6.71
N ILE A 293 -21.53 25.93 6.07
CA ILE A 293 -20.76 26.59 5.00
C ILE A 293 -20.41 27.99 5.46
N ARG A 294 -19.12 28.33 5.36
CA ARG A 294 -18.62 29.68 5.54
C ARG A 294 -18.29 30.28 4.19
N CYS A 295 -18.79 31.48 3.92
CA CYS A 295 -18.66 32.12 2.62
C CYS A 295 -18.15 33.56 2.75
N THR A 296 -17.57 34.08 1.67
CA THR A 296 -17.31 35.52 1.52
C THR A 296 -18.61 36.23 1.12
N PRO A 297 -18.73 37.56 1.35
CA PRO A 297 -19.86 38.35 0.86
C PRO A 297 -20.09 38.25 -0.66
N SER A 298 -19.05 37.89 -1.42
CA SER A 298 -19.06 37.67 -2.87
C SER A 298 -19.62 36.30 -3.30
N GLY A 299 -19.83 35.37 -2.36
CA GLY A 299 -20.33 34.02 -2.64
C GLY A 299 -19.26 32.95 -2.77
N ASP A 300 -17.99 33.25 -2.54
CA ASP A 300 -16.93 32.23 -2.52
C ASP A 300 -16.97 31.43 -1.23
N VAL A 301 -16.78 30.11 -1.32
CA VAL A 301 -16.77 29.23 -0.15
C VAL A 301 -15.40 29.24 0.50
N LEU A 302 -15.34 29.67 1.76
CA LEU A 302 -14.13 29.62 2.60
C LEU A 302 -13.97 28.26 3.27
N SER A 303 -15.07 27.67 3.77
CA SER A 303 -15.06 26.33 4.33
C SER A 303 -16.42 25.66 4.22
N ALA A 304 -16.44 24.36 3.98
CA ALA A 304 -17.64 23.53 4.03
C ALA A 304 -17.34 22.32 4.93
N SER A 305 -18.06 22.19 6.04
CA SER A 305 -17.88 21.10 6.99
C SER A 305 -19.20 20.43 7.31
N VAL A 306 -19.17 19.11 7.42
CA VAL A 306 -20.34 18.31 7.78
C VAL A 306 -20.62 18.50 9.27
N SER A 307 -21.75 19.11 9.60
CA SER A 307 -22.23 19.28 10.97
C SER A 307 -22.97 18.03 11.46
N ARG A 308 -23.66 17.32 10.56
CA ARG A 308 -24.31 16.03 10.85
C ARG A 308 -24.13 15.12 9.64
N SER A 309 -23.44 14.01 9.85
CA SER A 309 -23.22 12.98 8.83
C SER A 309 -24.53 12.25 8.52
N SER A 310 -24.69 11.83 7.27
CA SER A 310 -25.77 10.93 6.84
C SER A 310 -25.58 9.48 7.27
N GLY A 311 -24.43 9.13 7.86
CA GLY A 311 -24.01 7.75 8.10
C GLY A 311 -23.27 7.11 6.90
N ASN A 312 -23.22 7.79 5.75
CA ASN A 312 -22.46 7.38 4.58
C ASN A 312 -21.43 8.46 4.20
N SER A 313 -20.15 8.15 4.41
CA SER A 313 -19.04 9.07 4.10
C SER A 313 -18.93 9.41 2.61
N GLY A 314 -19.32 8.49 1.72
CA GLY A 314 -19.32 8.73 0.28
C GLY A 314 -20.35 9.78 -0.14
N TRP A 315 -21.56 9.73 0.43
CA TRP A 315 -22.59 10.73 0.20
C TRP A 315 -22.19 12.09 0.78
N ASP A 316 -21.68 12.11 2.02
CA ASP A 316 -21.23 13.34 2.67
C ASP A 316 -20.12 14.04 1.86
N GLN A 317 -19.17 13.27 1.34
CA GLN A 317 -18.08 13.80 0.51
C GLN A 317 -18.59 14.29 -0.85
N ALA A 318 -19.56 13.60 -1.46
CA ALA A 318 -20.19 14.05 -2.70
C ALA A 318 -20.89 15.40 -2.51
N VAL A 319 -21.56 15.61 -1.37
CA VAL A 319 -22.20 16.90 -1.03
C VAL A 319 -21.15 18.00 -0.85
N VAL A 320 -20.05 17.75 -0.13
CA VAL A 320 -18.96 18.73 0.06
C VAL A 320 -18.34 19.10 -1.28
N ASN A 321 -18.03 18.12 -2.13
CA ASN A 321 -17.49 18.35 -3.47
C ASN A 321 -18.45 19.17 -4.35
N ALA A 322 -19.75 18.89 -4.28
CA ALA A 322 -20.76 19.63 -5.03
C ALA A 322 -20.86 21.09 -4.57
N ILE A 323 -20.69 21.38 -3.28
CA ILE A 323 -20.65 22.75 -2.75
C ILE A 323 -19.46 23.51 -3.35
N HIS A 324 -18.27 22.89 -3.37
CA HIS A 324 -17.09 23.49 -3.98
C HIS A 324 -17.24 23.69 -5.51
N ALA A 325 -17.89 22.77 -6.21
CA ALA A 325 -18.19 22.90 -7.63
C ALA A 325 -19.26 23.97 -7.96
N SER A 326 -19.96 24.48 -6.94
CA SER A 326 -21.08 25.43 -7.09
C SER A 326 -20.69 26.88 -6.81
N VAL A 327 -19.41 27.17 -6.62
CA VAL A 327 -18.87 28.52 -6.41
C VAL A 327 -18.95 29.34 -7.71
N PRO A 328 -19.35 30.62 -7.66
CA PRO A 328 -19.85 31.36 -6.49
C PRO A 328 -21.32 31.01 -6.15
N LEU A 329 -21.64 31.03 -4.86
CA LEU A 329 -23.00 30.87 -4.36
C LEU A 329 -23.89 32.08 -4.71
N PRO A 330 -25.20 31.86 -4.96
CA PRO A 330 -26.11 32.95 -5.34
C PRO A 330 -26.23 33.98 -4.21
N PRO A 331 -26.31 35.29 -4.49
CA PRO A 331 -26.45 36.30 -3.46
C PRO A 331 -27.83 36.24 -2.76
N ASP A 332 -27.88 36.68 -1.51
CA ASP A 332 -29.14 36.79 -0.76
C ASP A 332 -29.95 38.05 -1.16
N SER A 333 -31.13 38.27 -0.57
CA SER A 333 -32.00 39.44 -0.81
C SER A 333 -31.28 40.78 -0.65
N ASN A 334 -30.23 40.81 0.17
CA ASN A 334 -29.43 42.01 0.44
C ASN A 334 -28.25 42.18 -0.56
N GLY A 335 -28.22 41.38 -1.65
CA GLY A 335 -27.17 41.40 -2.66
C GLY A 335 -25.83 40.84 -2.20
N ARG A 336 -25.75 40.31 -0.98
CA ARG A 336 -24.55 39.70 -0.38
C ARG A 336 -24.86 38.32 0.17
N THR A 337 -23.86 37.46 0.15
CA THR A 337 -23.95 36.11 0.74
C THR A 337 -23.68 36.18 2.25
N PRO A 338 -24.51 35.54 3.10
CA PRO A 338 -24.27 35.47 4.54
C PRO A 338 -22.98 34.71 4.87
N SER A 339 -22.26 35.16 5.91
CA SER A 339 -20.94 34.61 6.25
C SER A 339 -20.99 33.16 6.75
N ASP A 340 -22.02 32.76 7.48
CA ASP A 340 -22.21 31.40 7.99
C ASP A 340 -23.63 30.92 7.67
N ILE A 341 -23.74 29.80 6.94
CA ILE A 341 -25.00 29.21 6.50
C ILE A 341 -25.02 27.74 6.89
N THR A 342 -26.17 27.22 7.30
CA THR A 342 -26.36 25.78 7.59
C THR A 342 -27.42 25.23 6.66
N ILE A 343 -27.08 24.21 5.87
CA ILE A 343 -27.94 23.63 4.84
C ILE A 343 -28.05 22.12 5.05
N THR A 344 -29.25 21.59 4.88
CA THR A 344 -29.49 20.14 4.89
C THR A 344 -29.58 19.64 3.45
N PHE A 345 -28.93 18.54 3.11
CA PHE A 345 -29.03 17.89 1.82
C PHE A 345 -29.62 16.49 2.00
N LYS A 346 -30.65 16.17 1.23
CA LYS A 346 -31.30 14.85 1.21
C LYS A 346 -31.01 14.18 -0.13
N ALA A 347 -30.68 12.89 -0.10
CA ALA A 347 -30.38 12.14 -1.33
C ALA A 347 -31.64 11.72 -2.12
N ALA A 348 -32.77 11.58 -1.45
CA ALA A 348 -34.04 11.10 -2.01
C ALA A 348 -34.99 12.22 -2.50
N GLU A 349 -34.49 13.44 -2.69
CA GLU A 349 -35.33 14.60 -3.06
C GLU A 349 -35.13 15.02 -4.51
#